data_AF-A0A7C2QPQ1-F1
#
_entry.id   AF-A0A7C2QPQ1-F1
#
_cell.length_a   1.000
_cell.length_b   1.000
_cell.length_c   1.000
_cell.angle_alpha   90.00
_cell.angle_beta   90.00
_cell.angle_gamma   90.00
#
_symmetry.space_group_name_H-M   'P 1'
#
loop_
_entity.id
_entity.type
_entity.pdbx_description
1 polymer ?
#
loop_
_entity_poly.entity_id
_entity_poly.type
_entity_poly.pdbx_seq_one_letter_code
_entity_poly.pdbx_strand_id
1 'polypeptide(L)'
;MEGGCTCRAVRYRMTSRPLFVHCCHCRWCQRETGSAFVLNAMIEADRIVLLQGAPEMILTPSQSGRGQKIHRCPTCRIALWSNYPQAGDAVRFVRVGTLDEPDLLPPDIHIFTSSKQPWVILPPGMPAVPEFYDIEKHWPPESLERRRALRARRSP
;
A
#
# COMPACT_ATOMS: atom_id res chain seq x y z
N MET A 1 5.29 1.74 -14.34
CA MET A 1 6.36 2.10 -13.38
C MET A 1 6.91 0.83 -12.76
N GLU A 2 8.22 0.75 -12.58
CA GLU A 2 8.92 -0.45 -12.10
C GLU A 2 9.43 -0.29 -10.67
N GLY A 3 9.75 -1.42 -10.05
CA GLY A 3 10.29 -1.48 -8.72
C GLY A 3 10.83 -2.86 -8.39
N GLY A 4 11.31 -3.00 -7.17
CA GLY A 4 11.82 -4.26 -6.65
C GLY A 4 12.34 -4.15 -5.24
N CYS A 5 12.81 -5.27 -4.73
CA CYS A 5 13.48 -5.28 -3.44
C CYS A 5 14.89 -4.70 -3.54
N THR A 6 15.49 -4.33 -2.41
CA THR A 6 16.84 -3.74 -2.34
C THR A 6 17.92 -4.63 -2.98
N CYS A 7 17.87 -5.95 -2.76
CA CYS A 7 18.84 -6.88 -3.37
C CYS A 7 18.56 -7.20 -4.85
N ARG A 8 17.50 -6.63 -5.44
CA ARG A 8 17.07 -6.82 -6.84
C ARG A 8 16.70 -8.26 -7.24
N ALA A 9 16.69 -9.22 -6.31
CA ALA A 9 16.25 -10.58 -6.58
C ALA A 9 14.78 -10.66 -7.03
N VAL A 10 13.94 -9.73 -6.57
CA VAL A 10 12.54 -9.60 -7.02
C VAL A 10 12.35 -8.24 -7.70
N ARG A 11 11.83 -8.27 -8.93
CA ARG A 11 11.50 -7.09 -9.74
C ARG A 11 10.05 -7.19 -10.22
N TYR A 12 9.35 -6.07 -10.25
CA TYR A 12 7.96 -6.00 -10.67
C TYR A 12 7.66 -4.71 -11.44
N ARG A 13 6.55 -4.72 -12.19
CA ARG A 13 6.01 -3.58 -12.91
C ARG A 13 4.55 -3.35 -12.52
N MET A 14 4.24 -2.11 -12.15
CA MET A 14 2.87 -1.58 -12.14
C MET A 14 2.49 -1.15 -13.55
N THR A 15 1.46 -1.79 -14.13
CA THR A 15 0.99 -1.53 -15.50
C THR A 15 0.07 -0.33 -15.61
N SER A 16 -0.35 0.26 -14.49
CA SER A 16 -1.10 1.52 -14.44
C SER A 16 -0.74 2.34 -13.20
N ARG A 17 -1.30 3.55 -13.10
CA ARG A 17 -1.33 4.32 -11.84
C ARG A 17 -2.14 3.58 -10.76
N PRO A 18 -1.80 3.77 -9.48
CA PRO A 18 -2.57 3.22 -8.37
C PRO A 18 -3.98 3.82 -8.30
N LEU A 19 -4.87 3.16 -7.56
CA LEU A 19 -6.18 3.65 -7.18
C LEU A 19 -6.07 4.83 -6.21
N PHE A 20 -5.16 4.74 -5.24
CA PHE A 20 -4.95 5.75 -4.20
C PHE A 20 -3.68 5.43 -3.40
N VAL A 21 -3.03 6.44 -2.81
CA VAL A 21 -1.79 6.31 -2.03
C VAL A 21 -2.04 6.72 -0.57
N HIS A 22 -1.88 5.78 0.36
CA HIS A 22 -2.03 6.03 1.79
C HIS A 22 -0.67 6.19 2.46
N CYS A 23 -0.50 7.28 3.20
CA CYS A 23 0.52 7.35 4.24
C CYS A 23 -0.10 6.96 5.58
N CYS A 24 0.16 5.74 6.04
CA CYS A 24 -0.41 5.21 7.27
C CYS A 24 0.57 5.34 8.45
N HIS A 25 0.08 5.99 9.50
CA HIS A 25 0.84 6.30 10.72
C HIS A 25 0.58 5.33 11.88
N CYS A 26 -0.19 4.25 11.68
CA CYS A 26 -0.49 3.34 12.78
C CYS A 26 0.77 2.60 13.28
N ARG A 27 0.78 2.18 14.54
CA ARG A 27 1.94 1.53 15.17
C ARG A 27 2.38 0.24 14.47
N TRP A 28 1.46 -0.48 13.83
CA TRP A 28 1.82 -1.66 13.03
C TRP A 28 2.58 -1.29 11.77
N CYS A 29 2.16 -0.25 11.07
CA CYS A 29 2.87 0.23 9.87
C CYS A 29 4.27 0.75 10.21
N GLN A 30 4.41 1.40 11.37
CA GLN A 30 5.71 1.79 11.90
C GLN A 30 6.60 0.57 12.15
N ARG A 31 6.10 -0.48 12.83
CA ARG A 31 6.83 -1.73 13.05
C ARG A 31 7.25 -2.43 11.76
N GLU A 32 6.34 -2.52 10.79
CA GLU A 32 6.60 -3.23 9.52
C GLU A 32 7.65 -2.57 8.63
N THR A 33 7.94 -1.29 8.86
CA THR A 33 8.92 -0.51 8.08
C THR A 33 10.14 -0.08 8.89
N GLY A 34 10.05 -0.09 10.23
CA GLY A 34 11.02 0.59 11.10
C GLY A 34 10.98 2.12 11.02
N SER A 35 10.05 2.70 10.24
CA SER A 35 9.93 4.15 10.00
C SER A 35 8.74 4.75 10.77
N ALA A 36 8.55 6.07 10.64
CA ALA A 36 7.44 6.79 11.28
C ALA A 36 6.07 6.49 10.64
N PHE A 37 6.05 5.93 9.43
CA PHE A 37 4.86 5.58 8.66
C PHE A 37 5.21 4.58 7.55
N VAL A 38 4.18 4.04 6.90
CA VAL A 38 4.32 3.37 5.60
C VAL A 38 3.60 4.18 4.53
N LEU A 39 4.19 4.26 3.34
CA LEU A 39 3.54 4.79 2.15
C LEU A 39 3.14 3.63 1.24
N ASN A 40 1.84 3.45 1.04
CA ASN A 40 1.25 2.34 0.31
C ASN A 40 0.46 2.83 -0.90
N ALA A 41 0.85 2.43 -2.10
CA ALA A 41 0.07 2.61 -3.32
C ALA A 41 -0.87 1.42 -3.51
N MET A 42 -2.18 1.67 -3.46
CA MET A 42 -3.20 0.65 -3.68
C MET A 42 -3.41 0.42 -5.17
N ILE A 43 -3.29 -0.83 -5.63
CA ILE A 43 -3.48 -1.17 -7.04
C ILE A 43 -4.06 -2.58 -7.18
N GLU A 44 -4.78 -2.82 -8.26
CA GLU A 44 -5.32 -4.13 -8.61
C GLU A 44 -4.18 -5.15 -8.76
N ALA A 45 -4.40 -6.36 -8.24
CA ALA A 45 -3.38 -7.39 -8.19
C ALA A 45 -2.94 -7.86 -9.59
N ASP A 46 -3.85 -7.82 -10.57
CA ASP A 46 -3.60 -8.15 -11.97
C ASP A 46 -2.77 -7.07 -12.71
N ARG A 47 -2.63 -5.88 -12.13
CA ARG A 47 -1.80 -4.79 -12.67
C ARG A 47 -0.38 -4.77 -12.11
N ILE A 48 0.00 -5.81 -11.37
CA ILE A 48 1.37 -6.04 -10.91
C ILE A 48 1.92 -7.27 -11.62
N VAL A 49 2.84 -7.03 -12.54
CA VAL A 49 3.54 -8.06 -13.31
C VAL A 49 4.91 -8.31 -12.68
N LEU A 50 5.22 -9.56 -12.34
CA LEU A 50 6.57 -9.95 -11.91
C LEU A 50 7.48 -9.97 -13.14
N LEU A 51 8.61 -9.27 -13.04
CA LEU A 51 9.64 -9.24 -14.09
C LEU A 51 10.78 -10.22 -13.76
N GLN A 52 11.05 -10.44 -12.48
CA GLN A 52 12.10 -11.34 -11.99
C GLN A 52 11.77 -11.81 -10.58
N GLY A 53 12.04 -13.08 -10.29
CA GLY A 53 11.87 -13.66 -8.97
C GLY A 53 10.41 -13.70 -8.50
N ALA A 54 10.20 -14.27 -7.32
CA ALA A 54 8.89 -14.30 -6.68
C ALA A 54 9.03 -13.94 -5.20
N PRO A 55 8.13 -13.12 -4.64
CA PRO A 55 8.11 -12.88 -3.21
C PRO A 55 7.49 -14.06 -2.46
N GLU A 56 7.94 -14.26 -1.22
CA GLU A 56 7.33 -15.15 -0.24
C GLU A 56 6.20 -14.41 0.48
N MET A 57 5.04 -15.06 0.66
CA MET A 57 3.92 -14.52 1.40
C MET A 57 4.02 -14.94 2.87
N ILE A 58 3.91 -13.96 3.77
CA ILE A 58 3.90 -14.16 5.22
C ILE A 58 2.60 -13.60 5.79
N LEU A 59 1.89 -14.41 6.58
CA LEU A 59 0.77 -13.93 7.37
C LEU A 59 1.29 -13.14 8.57
N THR A 60 0.87 -11.88 8.68
CA THR A 60 1.36 -10.95 9.70
C THR A 60 0.18 -10.31 10.40
N PRO A 61 0.20 -10.13 11.73
CA PRO A 61 -0.89 -9.42 12.40
C PRO A 61 -0.95 -7.95 11.96
N SER A 62 -2.11 -7.32 12.19
CA SER A 62 -2.38 -5.95 11.74
C SER A 62 -3.21 -5.19 12.76
N GLN A 63 -3.26 -3.86 12.63
CA GLN A 63 -4.04 -3.00 13.52
C GLN A 63 -5.52 -3.36 13.58
N SER A 64 -6.09 -3.94 12.51
CA SER A 64 -7.51 -4.30 12.51
C SER A 64 -7.82 -5.63 13.21
N GLY A 65 -6.83 -6.30 13.81
CA GLY A 65 -6.98 -7.61 14.44
C GLY A 65 -7.20 -8.79 13.45
N ARG A 66 -7.37 -8.51 12.15
CA ARG A 66 -7.64 -9.52 11.11
C ARG A 66 -6.39 -9.99 10.37
N GLY A 67 -5.23 -9.45 10.73
CA GLY A 67 -3.98 -9.70 10.04
C GLY A 67 -3.91 -9.07 8.65
N GLN A 68 -2.88 -9.46 7.91
CA GLN A 68 -2.58 -9.10 6.52
C GLN A 68 -1.64 -10.16 5.94
N LYS A 69 -1.64 -10.30 4.62
CA LYS A 69 -0.61 -11.05 3.89
C LYS A 69 0.45 -10.05 3.45
N ILE A 70 1.71 -10.24 3.84
CA ILE A 70 2.83 -9.40 3.38
C ILE A 70 3.69 -10.23 2.44
N HIS A 71 3.89 -9.73 1.22
CA HIS A 71 4.76 -10.34 0.24
C HIS A 71 6.15 -9.72 0.37
N ARG A 72 7.14 -10.53 0.78
CA ARG A 72 8.52 -10.11 1.03
C ARG A 72 9.48 -10.80 0.05
N CYS A 73 10.58 -10.13 -0.27
CA CYS A 73 11.67 -10.80 -0.97
C CYS A 73 12.23 -11.93 -0.08
N PRO A 74 12.40 -13.17 -0.58
CA PRO A 74 12.93 -14.27 0.22
C PRO A 74 14.40 -14.04 0.63
N THR A 75 15.14 -13.24 -0.13
CA THR A 75 16.57 -12.95 0.09
C THR A 75 16.78 -11.83 1.11
N CYS A 76 16.31 -10.61 0.81
CA CYS A 76 16.56 -9.43 1.66
C CYS A 76 15.40 -9.07 2.59
N ARG A 77 14.31 -9.84 2.59
CA ARG A 77 13.13 -9.68 3.46
C ARG A 77 12.37 -8.35 3.33
N ILE A 78 12.74 -7.48 2.39
CA ILE A 78 11.99 -6.26 2.07
C ILE A 78 10.55 -6.61 1.69
N ALA A 79 9.59 -5.96 2.36
CA ALA A 79 8.18 -6.02 2.00
C ALA A 79 7.94 -5.24 0.71
N LEU A 80 7.34 -5.90 -0.28
CA LEU A 80 7.00 -5.30 -1.57
C LEU A 80 5.56 -4.81 -1.59
N TRP A 81 4.63 -5.62 -1.09
CA TRP A 81 3.24 -5.23 -0.92
C TRP A 81 2.53 -6.02 0.16
N SER A 82 1.40 -5.50 0.62
CA SER A 82 0.46 -6.20 1.49
C SER A 82 -0.87 -6.46 0.78
N ASN A 83 -1.60 -7.50 1.20
CA ASN A 83 -3.03 -7.68 0.94
C ASN A 83 -3.76 -7.67 2.29
N TYR A 84 -4.70 -6.75 2.46
CA TYR A 84 -5.51 -6.62 3.67
C TYR A 84 -6.88 -7.27 3.49
N PRO A 85 -7.44 -7.98 4.49
CA PRO A 85 -8.73 -8.65 4.37
C PRO A 85 -9.87 -7.76 3.86
N GLN A 86 -9.89 -6.47 4.25
CA GLN A 86 -10.86 -5.46 3.83
C GLN A 86 -10.94 -5.30 2.31
N ALA A 87 -9.79 -5.37 1.63
CA ALA A 87 -9.67 -5.23 0.19
C ALA A 87 -9.46 -6.58 -0.52
N GLY A 88 -9.06 -7.60 0.25
CA GLY A 88 -8.72 -8.95 -0.18
C GLY A 88 -7.55 -9.05 -1.15
N ASP A 89 -7.41 -10.21 -1.76
CA ASP A 89 -6.24 -10.53 -2.60
C ASP A 89 -6.25 -9.80 -3.95
N ALA A 90 -7.39 -9.24 -4.34
CA ALA A 90 -7.56 -8.48 -5.58
C ALA A 90 -6.90 -7.09 -5.54
N VAL A 91 -6.51 -6.58 -4.36
CA VAL A 91 -5.86 -5.27 -4.22
C VAL A 91 -4.57 -5.42 -3.43
N ARG A 92 -3.45 -5.03 -4.05
CA ARG A 92 -2.13 -4.97 -3.46
C ARG A 92 -1.84 -3.54 -2.96
N PHE A 93 -1.27 -3.44 -1.77
CA PHE A 93 -0.80 -2.21 -1.15
C PHE A 93 0.71 -2.19 -1.31
N VAL A 94 1.18 -1.68 -2.45
CA VAL A 94 2.59 -1.64 -2.83
C VAL A 94 3.34 -0.63 -1.97
N ARG A 95 4.47 -1.05 -1.39
CA ARG A 95 5.36 -0.16 -0.65
C ARG A 95 6.00 0.80 -1.64
N VAL A 96 5.60 2.08 -1.59
CA VAL A 96 6.03 3.08 -2.57
C VAL A 96 7.56 3.19 -2.63
N GLY A 97 8.24 3.11 -1.47
CA GLY A 97 9.71 3.14 -1.41
C GLY A 97 10.44 1.96 -2.07
N THR A 98 9.72 0.97 -2.61
CA THR A 98 10.31 -0.13 -3.41
C THR A 98 10.22 0.12 -4.91
N LEU A 99 9.61 1.23 -5.33
CA LEU A 99 9.60 1.67 -6.72
C LEU A 99 10.93 2.31 -7.08
N ASP A 100 11.32 2.25 -8.35
CA ASP A 100 12.55 2.90 -8.82
C ASP A 100 12.42 4.43 -8.81
N GLU A 101 11.21 4.95 -8.99
CA GLU A 101 10.87 6.38 -8.96
C GLU A 101 9.76 6.65 -7.92
N PRO A 102 10.07 6.55 -6.61
CA PRO A 102 9.06 6.63 -5.55
C PRO A 102 8.41 8.02 -5.42
N ASP A 103 9.13 9.08 -5.81
CA ASP A 103 8.67 10.48 -5.68
C ASP A 103 7.48 10.80 -6.60
N LEU A 104 7.19 9.94 -7.59
CA LEU A 104 6.03 10.08 -8.48
C LEU A 104 4.71 9.70 -7.79
N LEU A 105 4.75 9.12 -6.59
CA LEU A 105 3.57 8.71 -5.81
C LEU A 105 3.59 9.33 -4.40
N PRO A 106 3.46 10.66 -4.27
CA PRO A 106 3.21 11.27 -2.98
C PRO A 106 1.91 10.72 -2.35
N PRO A 107 1.72 10.83 -1.03
CA PRO A 107 0.47 10.43 -0.42
C PRO A 107 -0.70 11.23 -0.98
N ASP A 108 -1.84 10.59 -1.19
CA ASP A 108 -3.13 11.25 -1.41
C ASP A 108 -3.82 11.59 -0.08
N ILE A 109 -3.49 10.85 0.99
CA ILE A 109 -4.00 11.06 2.35
C ILE A 109 -3.07 10.49 3.42
N HIS A 110 -3.05 11.14 4.58
CA HIS A 110 -2.50 10.58 5.81
C HIS A 110 -3.61 9.96 6.67
N ILE A 111 -3.45 8.70 7.06
CA ILE A 111 -4.41 7.96 7.90
C ILE A 111 -3.77 7.52 9.20
N PHE A 112 -4.60 7.27 10.21
CA PHE A 112 -4.18 6.89 11.56
C PHE A 112 -3.26 7.93 12.22
N THR A 113 -3.49 9.22 11.96
CA THR A 113 -2.64 10.29 12.50
C THR A 113 -2.71 10.44 14.01
N SER A 114 -3.69 9.80 14.67
CA SER A 114 -3.73 9.64 16.14
C SER A 114 -2.45 8.99 16.70
N SER A 115 -1.78 8.16 15.89
CA SER A 115 -0.52 7.47 16.22
C SER A 115 0.72 8.08 15.56
N LYS A 116 0.57 9.19 14.82
CA LYS A 116 1.67 9.88 14.13
C LYS A 116 2.74 10.29 15.13
N GLN A 117 4.00 10.08 14.77
CA GLN A 117 5.10 10.57 15.59
C GLN A 117 5.04 12.10 15.71
N PRO A 118 5.26 12.69 16.89
CA PRO A 118 5.11 14.13 17.09
C PRO A 118 5.96 14.98 16.15
N TRP A 119 7.17 14.53 15.83
CA TRP A 119 8.12 15.23 14.97
C TRP A 119 7.78 15.20 13.46
N VAL A 120 6.86 14.33 13.03
CA VAL A 120 6.46 14.27 11.61
C VAL A 120 5.51 15.44 11.32
N ILE A 121 5.97 16.42 10.54
CA ILE A 121 5.16 17.55 10.11
C ILE A 121 4.46 17.18 8.80
N LEU A 122 3.14 17.34 8.76
CA LEU A 122 2.36 17.13 7.53
C LEU A 122 2.21 18.48 6.80
N PRO A 123 2.37 18.53 5.47
CA PRO A 123 2.20 19.76 4.72
C PRO A 123 0.81 20.39 4.96
N PRO A 124 0.71 21.73 5.09
CA PRO A 124 -0.57 22.40 5.23
C PRO A 124 -1.52 22.04 4.07
N GLY A 125 -2.79 21.79 4.39
CA GLY A 125 -3.81 21.44 3.39
C GLY A 125 -3.77 19.98 2.91
N MET A 126 -2.78 19.19 3.31
CA MET A 126 -2.73 17.77 2.98
C MET A 126 -3.85 17.01 3.71
N PRO A 127 -4.71 16.23 3.02
CA PRO A 127 -5.72 15.41 3.67
C PRO A 127 -5.11 14.51 4.75
N ALA A 128 -5.65 14.61 5.97
CA ALA A 128 -5.17 13.87 7.13
C ALA A 128 -6.35 13.55 8.07
N VAL A 129 -6.45 12.30 8.50
CA VAL A 129 -7.50 11.83 9.41
C VAL A 129 -6.92 11.05 10.59
N PRO A 130 -7.49 11.19 11.80
CA PRO A 130 -6.98 10.52 12.99
C PRO A 130 -7.06 9.00 12.90
N GLU A 131 -8.02 8.46 12.14
CA GLU A 131 -8.23 7.02 11.94
C GLU A 131 -8.37 6.71 10.44
N PHE A 132 -9.57 6.37 9.96
CA PHE A 132 -9.86 6.07 8.56
C PHE A 132 -10.87 7.07 7.97
N TYR A 133 -11.02 7.09 6.64
CA TYR A 133 -11.82 8.06 5.92
C TYR A 133 -12.91 7.40 5.06
N ASP A 134 -13.87 8.21 4.63
CA ASP A 134 -14.89 7.83 3.66
C ASP A 134 -14.30 7.83 2.24
N ILE A 135 -14.19 6.65 1.65
CA ILE A 135 -13.58 6.43 0.35
C ILE A 135 -14.32 7.18 -0.77
N GLU A 136 -15.65 7.21 -0.75
CA GLU A 136 -16.43 7.84 -1.82
C GLU A 136 -16.21 9.36 -1.85
N LYS A 137 -15.78 9.96 -0.73
CA LYS A 137 -15.48 11.39 -0.63
C LYS A 137 -14.07 11.78 -1.07
N HIS A 138 -13.12 10.86 -1.02
CA HIS A 138 -11.69 11.18 -1.20
C HIS A 138 -11.09 10.60 -2.47
N TRP A 139 -11.62 9.48 -2.98
CA TRP A 139 -11.02 8.84 -4.14
C TRP A 139 -11.42 9.54 -5.43
N PRO A 140 -10.50 9.64 -6.41
CA PRO A 140 -10.84 10.12 -7.74
C PRO A 140 -11.97 9.28 -8.37
N PRO A 141 -12.84 9.88 -9.20
CA PRO A 141 -13.93 9.16 -9.86
C PRO A 141 -13.49 7.91 -10.63
N GLU A 142 -12.37 7.99 -11.36
CA GLU A 142 -11.79 6.85 -12.09
C GLU A 142 -11.40 5.70 -11.13
N SER A 143 -10.81 6.02 -9.99
CA SER A 143 -10.44 5.03 -8.97
C SER A 143 -11.67 4.39 -8.32
N LEU A 144 -12.76 5.16 -8.14
CA LEU A 144 -14.03 4.64 -7.65
C LEU A 144 -14.67 3.67 -8.66
N GLU A 145 -14.65 4.00 -9.95
CA GLU A 145 -15.14 3.11 -11.01
C GLU A 145 -14.37 1.78 -11.03
N ARG A 146 -13.03 1.86 -11.06
CA ARG A 146 -12.16 0.67 -11.00
C ARG A 146 -12.42 -0.17 -9.75
N ARG A 147 -12.60 0.48 -8.59
CA ARG A 147 -12.94 -0.19 -7.34
C ARG A 147 -14.30 -0.90 -7.40
N ARG A 148 -15.32 -0.27 -8.00
CA ARG A 148 -16.65 -0.87 -8.19
C ARG A 148 -16.56 -2.09 -9.11
N ALA A 149 -15.82 -1.99 -10.20
CA ALA A 149 -15.56 -3.12 -11.10
C ALA A 149 -14.87 -4.31 -10.39
N LEU A 150 -13.88 -4.05 -9.53
CA LEU A 150 -13.23 -5.10 -8.72
C LEU A 150 -14.20 -5.78 -7.75
N ARG A 151 -15.11 -5.01 -7.13
CA ARG A 151 -16.11 -5.56 -6.20
C ARG A 151 -17.14 -6.41 -6.94
N ALA A 152 -17.59 -5.96 -8.12
CA ALA A 152 -18.55 -6.71 -8.95
C ALA A 152 -17.99 -8.08 -9.35
N ARG A 153 -16.69 -8.17 -9.69
CA ARG A 153 -15.99 -9.43 -10.02
C ARG A 153 -15.85 -10.40 -8.83
N ARG A 154 -16.14 -9.96 -7.61
CA ARG A 154 -16.02 -10.76 -6.37
C ARG A 154 -17.36 -11.20 -5.80
N SER A 155 -18.47 -10.69 -6.35
CA SER A 155 -19.79 -11.27 -6.09
C SER A 155 -19.87 -12.61 -6.82
N PRO A 156 -20.38 -13.68 -6.18
CA PRO A 156 -20.54 -15.00 -6.79
C PRO A 156 -21.44 -14.95 -8.03
#